data_AF-A0A367LUJ0-F1
#
_entry.id   AF-A0A367LUJ0-F1
#
_cell.length_a   1.000
_cell.length_b   1.000
_cell.length_c   1.000
_cell.angle_alpha   90.00
_cell.angle_beta   90.00
_cell.angle_gamma   90.00
#
_symmetry.space_group_name_H-M   'P 1'
#
loop_
_entity.id
_entity.type
_entity.pdbx_description
1 polymer ?
#
loop_
_entity_poly.entity_id
_entity_poly.type
_entity_poly.pdbx_seq_one_letter_code
_entity_poly.pdbx_strand_id
1 'polypeptide(L)' 'ARPARRGKSGGKTPMPEWIAPELASLVEQPPRGEWAYELKLDGYRLMSRIEDGHVLLLTRNGHDWTERLPHLEKALAGLG' A
#
# COMPACT_ATOMS: atom_id res chain seq x y z
N ALA A 1 -24.38 3.67 -41.60
CA ALA A 1 -24.05 3.36 -40.20
C ALA A 1 -22.60 3.80 -39.93
N ARG A 2 -22.34 4.58 -38.87
CA ARG A 2 -20.97 4.97 -38.47
C ARG A 2 -20.27 3.76 -37.83
N PRO A 3 -19.00 3.46 -38.15
CA PRO A 3 -18.30 2.36 -37.49
C PRO A 3 -18.08 2.73 -36.01
N ALA A 4 -18.40 1.79 -35.12
CA ALA A 4 -18.16 1.95 -33.69
C ALA A 4 -16.65 2.07 -33.45
N ARG A 5 -16.24 3.15 -32.75
CA ARG A 5 -14.86 3.29 -32.27
C ARG A 5 -14.59 2.18 -31.26
N ARG A 6 -13.72 1.24 -31.64
CA ARG A 6 -13.17 0.22 -30.74
C ARG A 6 -12.40 0.95 -29.64
N GLY A 7 -12.93 0.95 -28.42
CA GLY A 7 -12.23 1.51 -27.26
C GLY A 7 -10.88 0.84 -27.13
N LYS A 8 -9.80 1.63 -26.94
CA LYS A 8 -8.50 1.10 -26.56
C LYS A 8 -8.73 0.32 -25.26
N SER A 9 -8.44 -0.99 -25.26
CA SER A 9 -8.31 -1.76 -24.03
C SER A 9 -7.29 -1.01 -23.18
N GLY A 10 -7.72 -0.49 -22.03
CA GLY A 10 -6.84 0.21 -21.10
C GLY A 10 -5.67 -0.70 -20.77
N GLY A 11 -4.46 -0.32 -21.18
CA GLY A 11 -3.26 -1.02 -20.75
C GLY A 11 -3.22 -0.99 -19.22
N LYS A 12 -2.87 -2.11 -18.59
CA LYS A 12 -2.67 -2.15 -17.14
C LYS A 12 -1.62 -1.10 -16.79
N THR A 13 -1.98 -0.11 -15.98
CA THR A 13 -1.00 0.81 -15.40
C THR A 13 -0.06 -0.03 -14.53
N PRO A 14 1.26 0.07 -14.70
CA PRO A 14 2.20 -0.68 -13.86
C PRO A 14 1.99 -0.32 -12.39
N MET A 15 2.15 -1.31 -11.51
CA MET A 15 2.13 -1.09 -10.07
C MET A 15 3.23 -0.08 -9.70
N PRO A 16 2.92 0.97 -8.91
CA PRO A 16 3.94 1.90 -8.45
C PRO A 16 5.07 1.18 -7.72
N GLU A 17 6.30 1.65 -7.91
CA GLU A 17 7.47 1.09 -7.23
C GLU A 17 7.43 1.39 -5.73
N TRP A 18 6.99 2.61 -5.36
CA TRP A 18 6.89 3.03 -3.97
C TRP A 18 5.80 4.08 -3.78
N ILE A 19 5.09 3.98 -2.65
CA ILE A 19 4.14 4.97 -2.16
C ILE A 19 4.56 5.28 -0.73
N ALA A 20 4.87 6.54 -0.46
CA ALA A 20 5.19 7.00 0.89
C ALA A 20 3.96 6.84 1.81
N PRO A 21 4.12 6.35 3.05
CA PRO A 21 3.02 6.29 3.99
C PRO A 21 2.47 7.68 4.32
N GLU A 22 1.17 7.77 4.50
CA GLU A 22 0.54 8.97 5.05
C GLU A 22 0.96 9.20 6.51
N LEU A 23 1.16 10.46 6.88
CA LEU A 23 1.50 10.90 8.22
C LEU A 23 0.27 11.53 8.89
N ALA A 24 0.00 11.13 10.13
CA ALA A 24 -1.03 11.77 10.93
C ALA A 24 -0.63 13.22 11.24
N SER A 25 -1.58 14.13 11.08
CA SER A 25 -1.42 15.51 11.54
C SER A 25 -1.62 15.57 13.05
N LEU A 26 -0.65 16.15 13.77
CA LEU A 26 -0.74 16.33 15.22
C LEU A 26 -1.73 17.46 15.52
N VAL A 27 -2.82 17.11 16.19
CA VAL A 27 -3.88 18.04 16.62
C VAL A 27 -4.32 17.70 18.04
N GLU A 28 -4.85 18.67 18.78
CA GLU A 28 -5.35 18.45 20.15
C GLU A 28 -6.66 17.64 20.17
N GLN A 29 -7.51 17.83 19.15
CA GLN A 29 -8.79 17.16 19.02
C GLN A 29 -9.14 16.89 17.54
N PRO A 30 -9.88 15.81 17.23
CA PRO A 30 -10.34 15.56 15.87
C PRO A 30 -11.19 16.73 15.33
N PRO A 31 -11.02 17.12 14.05
CA PRO A 31 -11.93 18.06 13.39
C PRO A 31 -13.39 17.58 13.39
N ARG A 32 -14.34 18.46 13.01
CA ARG A 32 -15.75 18.08 12.90
C ARG A 32 -15.97 17.03 11.82
N GLY A 33 -16.79 16.03 12.09
CA GLY A 33 -17.17 14.99 11.14
C GLY A 33 -17.29 13.63 11.80
N GLU A 34 -17.56 12.62 10.98
CA GLU A 34 -17.55 11.22 11.41
C GLU A 34 -16.12 10.67 11.32
N TRP A 35 -15.65 10.02 12.38
CA TRP A 35 -14.29 9.49 12.47
C TRP A 35 -14.30 7.99 12.76
N ALA A 36 -13.42 7.26 12.06
CA ALA A 36 -12.99 5.94 12.48
C ALA A 36 -11.83 6.08 13.48
N TYR A 37 -11.79 5.18 14.47
CA TYR A 37 -10.76 5.16 15.50
C TYR A 37 -10.02 3.83 15.46
N GLU A 38 -8.69 3.91 15.53
CA GLU A 38 -7.80 2.75 15.57
C GLU A 38 -6.84 2.87 16.75
N LEU A 39 -6.38 1.73 17.27
CA LEU A 39 -5.35 1.73 18.31
C LEU A 39 -4.02 2.20 17.73
N LYS A 40 -3.40 3.21 18.36
CA LYS A 40 -2.03 3.61 18.00
C LYS A 40 -1.04 2.53 18.47
N LEU A 41 -0.54 1.75 17.53
CA LEU A 41 0.57 0.82 17.75
C LEU A 41 1.89 1.58 17.66
N ASP A 42 2.78 1.39 18.64
CA ASP A 42 4.12 1.98 18.62
C ASP A 42 5.13 0.99 18.09
N GLY A 43 5.65 1.27 16.89
CA GLY A 43 6.50 0.36 16.15
C GLY A 43 6.92 0.96 14.81
N TYR A 44 7.45 0.11 13.93
CA TYR A 44 7.90 0.53 12.61
C TYR A 44 6.75 0.48 11.60
N ARG A 45 6.58 1.57 10.84
CA ARG A 45 5.65 1.60 9.70
C ARG A 45 6.26 0.81 8.53
N LEU A 46 5.48 -0.12 7.99
CA LEU A 46 5.81 -0.92 6.81
C LEU A 46 4.70 -0.80 5.76
N MET A 47 5.10 -0.77 4.49
CA MET A 47 4.24 -0.89 3.33
C MET A 47 4.49 -2.25 2.69
N SER A 48 3.43 -3.02 2.46
CA SER A 48 3.52 -4.31 1.77
C SER A 48 3.16 -4.14 0.31
N ARG A 49 4.12 -4.36 -0.59
CA ARG A 49 3.86 -4.46 -2.02
C ARG A 49 3.79 -5.93 -2.37
N ILE A 50 2.67 -6.36 -2.95
CA ILE A 50 2.43 -7.75 -3.35
C ILE A 50 2.10 -7.72 -4.84
N GLU A 51 2.93 -8.38 -5.65
CA GLU A 51 2.73 -8.48 -7.10
C GLU A 51 3.10 -9.91 -7.53
N ASP A 52 2.12 -10.65 -8.06
CA ASP A 52 2.28 -12.04 -8.51
C ASP A 52 2.96 -12.95 -7.46
N GLY A 53 2.58 -12.79 -6.18
CA GLY A 53 3.13 -13.54 -5.05
C GLY A 53 4.49 -13.05 -4.54
N HIS A 54 5.12 -12.08 -5.20
CA HIS A 54 6.34 -11.43 -4.73
C HIS A 54 6.00 -10.33 -3.73
N VAL A 55 6.55 -10.44 -2.52
CA VAL A 55 6.32 -9.48 -1.43
C VAL A 55 7.57 -8.61 -1.25
N LEU A 56 7.37 -7.29 -1.19
CA LEU A 56 8.35 -6.34 -0.67
C LEU A 56 7.79 -5.64 0.56
N LEU A 57 8.57 -5.61 1.64
CA LEU A 57 8.25 -4.93 2.89
C LEU A 57 9.07 -3.65 3.02
N LEU A 58 8.50 -2.53 2.58
CA LEU A 58 9.19 -1.25 2.53
C LEU A 58 8.93 -0.46 3.82
N THR A 59 10.01 -0.01 4.47
CA THR A 59 9.92 0.91 5.61
C THR A 59 9.35 2.26 5.19
N ARG A 60 9.04 3.13 6.17
CA ARG A 60 8.63 4.53 5.93
C ARG A 60 9.51 5.28 4.95
N ASN A 61 10.82 5.01 4.96
CA ASN A 61 11.80 5.70 4.11
C ASN A 61 12.17 4.90 2.84
N GLY A 62 11.43 3.83 2.53
CA GLY A 62 11.62 3.04 1.30
C GLY A 62 12.67 1.93 1.38
N HIS A 63 13.30 1.70 2.54
CA HIS A 63 14.22 0.56 2.68
C HIS A 63 13.46 -0.77 2.68
N ASP A 64 13.97 -1.73 1.92
CA ASP A 64 13.45 -3.09 1.90
C ASP A 64 13.91 -3.88 3.15
N TRP A 65 12.92 -4.37 3.90
CA TRP A 65 13.09 -5.20 5.10
C TRP A 65 12.56 -6.62 4.92
N THR A 66 12.30 -7.06 3.70
CA THR A 66 11.72 -8.39 3.41
C THR A 66 12.55 -9.51 4.04
N GLU A 67 13.87 -9.51 3.82
CA GLU A 67 14.77 -10.51 4.40
C GLU A 67 14.85 -10.47 5.93
N ARG A 68 14.52 -9.33 6.55
CA ARG A 68 14.50 -9.18 8.01
C ARG A 68 13.22 -9.75 8.63
N LEU A 69 12.17 -9.94 7.83
CA LEU A 69 10.82 -10.29 8.26
C LEU A 69 10.26 -11.48 7.47
N PRO A 70 10.97 -12.62 7.40
CA PRO A 70 10.61 -13.75 6.54
C PRO A 70 9.25 -14.37 6.89
N HIS A 71 8.84 -14.28 8.15
CA HIS A 71 7.52 -14.75 8.58
C HIS A 71 6.37 -13.89 8.00
N LEU A 72 6.58 -12.58 7.85
CA LEU A 72 5.59 -11.69 7.26
C LEU A 72 5.54 -11.85 5.74
N GLU A 73 6.69 -11.96 5.07
CA GLU A 73 6.77 -12.28 3.64
C GLU A 73 5.92 -13.52 3.32
N LYS A 74 6.16 -14.63 4.03
CA LYS A 74 5.44 -15.88 3.82
C LYS A 74 3.93 -15.75 4.08
N ALA A 75 3.54 -15.01 5.12
CA ALA A 75 2.12 -14.82 5.44
C ALA A 75 1.39 -13.98 4.39
N LEU A 76 2.08 -13.03 3.76
CA LEU A 76 1.52 -12.10 2.78
C LEU A 76 1.54 -12.64 1.35
N ALA A 77 2.46 -13.55 1.01
CA ALA A 77 2.63 -14.07 -0.35
C ALA A 77 1.34 -14.66 -0.97
N GLY A 78 0.40 -15.13 -0.15
CA GLY A 78 -0.88 -15.68 -0.61
C GLY A 78 -2.01 -14.67 -0.79
N LEU A 79 -1.77 -13.36 -0.60
CA LEU A 79 -2.78 -12.30 -0.67
C LEU A 79 -2.82 -11.57 -2.02
N GLY A 80 -1.93 -11.92 -2.96
CA GLY A 80 -1.78 -11.27 -4.28
C GLY A 80 -2.30 -12.12 -5.43
#